data_AF-A0A9P4PX56-F1
#
_entry.id   AF-A0A9P4PX56-F1
#
_cell.length_a   1.000
_cell.length_b   1.000
_cell.length_c   1.000
_cell.angle_alpha   90.00
_cell.angle_beta   90.00
_cell.angle_gamma   90.00
#
_symmetry.space_group_name_H-M   'P 1'
#
loop_
_entity.id
_entity.type
_entity.pdbx_description
1 polymer ?
#
loop_
_entity_poly.entity_id
_entity_poly.type
_entity_poly.pdbx_seq_one_letter_code
_entity_poly.pdbx_strand_id
1 'polypeptide(L)'
;MEKEIKIHEAIAGYLGGSYSSIRAAAAAFSIPYSTLRHRLAGRKSRSKANEIDQNEVEQRLGLSQICTPAPANDSIADDMPDASIFDLPDLDPARLHTENLKFIAQLDSSQSVDTSLKRHAEIICRQSEHVLRKCDMLRDCRNKLIKELDRLNRLESDAQDMKARRNIKRVASEGKSIYTTDDAIRVIRKAEATQRRKQPRRKAKRRQVDQDIRKRVGEDLKTVASDSEDDTIIVRYMNRD
;
A
#
# COMPACT_ATOMS: atom_id res chain seq x y z
N MET A 1 22.87 16.11 -23.31
CA MET A 1 22.73 17.58 -23.29
C MET A 1 23.36 18.24 -24.52
N GLU A 2 24.61 17.92 -24.89
CA GLU A 2 25.31 18.53 -26.03
C GLU A 2 24.55 18.54 -27.37
N LYS A 3 23.82 17.46 -27.69
CA LYS A 3 23.01 17.38 -28.92
C LYS A 3 21.87 18.39 -28.96
N GLU A 4 21.25 18.71 -27.81
CA GLU A 4 20.16 19.69 -27.76
C GLU A 4 20.68 21.13 -27.87
N ILE A 5 21.85 21.42 -27.28
CA ILE A 5 22.51 22.72 -27.40
C ILE A 5 22.82 23.03 -28.87
N LYS A 6 23.41 22.09 -29.60
CA LYS A 6 23.68 22.24 -31.04
C LYS A 6 22.41 22.48 -31.86
N ILE A 7 21.29 21.83 -31.51
CA ILE A 7 20.00 22.04 -32.17
C ILE A 7 19.48 23.45 -31.89
N HIS A 8 19.60 23.94 -30.65
CA HIS A 8 19.17 25.29 -30.29
C HIS A 8 20.01 26.37 -31.00
N GLU A 9 21.33 26.21 -31.05
CA GLU A 9 22.24 27.09 -31.79
C GLU A 9 21.96 27.09 -33.30
N ALA A 10 21.68 25.92 -33.88
CA ALA A 10 21.30 25.80 -35.29
C ALA A 10 19.98 26.51 -35.61
N ILE A 11 19.00 26.45 -34.71
CA ILE A 11 17.73 27.17 -34.84
C ILE A 11 17.95 28.68 -34.73
N ALA A 12 18.72 29.12 -33.73
CA ALA A 12 19.02 30.53 -33.52
C ALA A 12 19.78 31.13 -34.72
N GLY A 13 20.78 30.42 -35.26
CA GLY A 13 21.52 30.86 -36.44
C GLY A 13 20.66 30.90 -37.71
N TYR A 14 19.71 29.98 -37.88
CA TYR A 14 18.77 30.02 -39.01
C TYR A 14 17.78 31.18 -38.89
N LEU A 15 17.18 31.38 -37.72
CA LEU A 15 16.23 32.48 -37.48
C LEU A 15 16.92 33.85 -37.50
N GLY A 16 18.20 33.91 -37.09
CA GLY A 16 19.03 35.11 -37.16
C GLY A 16 19.59 35.42 -38.56
N GLY A 17 19.22 34.63 -39.58
CA GLY A 17 19.63 34.87 -40.97
C GLY A 17 21.09 34.51 -41.28
N SER A 18 21.82 33.90 -40.35
CA SER A 18 23.22 33.48 -40.55
C SER A 18 23.36 32.33 -41.56
N TYR A 19 22.26 31.61 -41.84
CA TYR A 19 22.21 30.54 -42.83
C TYR A 19 21.07 30.78 -43.82
N SER A 20 21.36 30.64 -45.12
CA SER A 20 20.40 30.85 -46.21
C SER A 20 19.29 29.79 -46.26
N SER A 21 19.47 28.63 -45.62
CA SER A 21 18.47 27.57 -45.58
C SER A 21 18.62 26.66 -44.37
N ILE A 22 17.54 25.96 -44.02
CA ILE A 22 17.54 24.94 -42.96
C ILE A 22 18.56 23.83 -43.26
N ARG A 23 18.80 23.49 -44.54
CA ARG A 23 19.80 22.49 -44.95
C ARG A 23 21.22 22.98 -44.68
N ALA A 24 21.51 24.27 -44.95
CA ALA A 24 22.82 24.85 -44.68
C ALA A 24 23.11 24.90 -43.17
N ALA A 25 22.13 25.30 -42.36
CA ALA A 25 22.25 25.25 -40.89
C ALA A 25 22.43 23.82 -40.38
N ALA A 26 21.66 22.86 -40.89
CA ALA A 26 21.77 21.44 -40.51
C ALA A 26 23.17 20.86 -40.82
N ALA A 27 23.74 21.21 -41.98
CA ALA A 27 25.08 20.79 -42.37
C ALA A 27 26.16 21.41 -41.46
N ALA A 28 26.07 22.71 -41.15
CA ALA A 28 27.04 23.41 -40.31
C ALA A 28 27.15 22.82 -38.89
N PHE A 29 26.04 22.40 -38.30
CA PHE A 29 26.00 21.83 -36.95
C PHE A 29 26.03 20.29 -36.92
N SER A 30 26.19 19.63 -38.08
CA SER A 30 26.18 18.15 -38.22
C SER A 30 24.92 17.50 -37.63
N ILE A 31 23.74 18.09 -37.91
CA ILE A 31 22.44 17.60 -37.45
C ILE A 31 21.65 17.10 -38.66
N PRO A 32 20.89 16.00 -38.56
CA PRO A 32 20.00 15.59 -39.64
C PRO A 32 18.97 16.66 -39.97
N TYR A 33 18.79 16.95 -41.27
CA TYR A 33 17.83 17.94 -41.76
C TYR A 33 16.41 17.72 -41.20
N SER A 34 15.97 16.46 -41.13
CA SER A 34 14.66 16.09 -40.56
C SER A 34 14.53 16.51 -39.10
N THR A 35 15.57 16.31 -38.29
CA THR A 35 15.60 16.71 -36.88
C THR A 35 15.45 18.21 -36.73
N LEU A 36 16.21 19.00 -37.48
CA LEU A 36 16.14 20.46 -37.39
C LEU A 36 14.78 21.00 -37.87
N ARG A 37 14.26 20.45 -38.97
CA ARG A 37 12.91 20.78 -39.50
C ARG A 37 11.80 20.47 -38.48
N HIS A 38 11.85 19.32 -37.82
CA HIS A 38 10.87 18.95 -36.81
C HIS A 38 10.92 19.86 -35.58
N ARG A 39 12.12 20.29 -35.18
CA ARG A 39 12.32 21.22 -34.06
C ARG A 39 11.81 22.62 -34.37
N LEU A 40 12.02 23.11 -35.59
CA LEU A 40 11.41 24.36 -36.09
C LEU A 40 9.88 24.29 -36.15
N ALA A 41 9.32 23.12 -36.45
CA ALA A 41 7.88 22.87 -36.38
C ALA A 41 7.33 22.69 -34.96
N GLY A 42 8.12 22.99 -33.91
CA GLY A 42 7.70 22.92 -32.51
C GLY A 42 7.65 21.53 -31.90
N ARG A 43 8.09 20.48 -32.62
CA ARG A 43 8.14 19.12 -32.04
C ARG A 43 9.26 19.02 -31.01
N LYS A 44 8.91 18.62 -29.79
CA LYS A 44 9.86 18.38 -28.70
C LYS A 44 10.53 17.01 -28.86
N SER A 45 11.68 16.84 -28.22
CA SER A 45 12.34 15.54 -28.08
C SER A 45 11.41 14.55 -27.41
N ARG A 46 11.51 13.25 -27.70
CA ARG A 46 10.76 12.24 -26.93
C ARG A 46 11.11 12.27 -25.43
N SER A 47 12.37 12.52 -25.08
CA SER A 47 12.80 12.68 -23.68
C SER A 47 12.11 13.88 -23.02
N LYS A 48 12.15 15.04 -23.69
CA LYS A 48 11.57 16.30 -23.19
C LYS A 48 10.04 16.27 -23.19
N ALA A 49 9.41 15.53 -24.10
CA ALA A 49 7.97 15.30 -24.10
C ALA A 49 7.56 14.45 -22.88
N ASN A 50 8.29 13.38 -22.59
CA ASN A 50 8.03 12.54 -21.42
C ASN A 50 8.24 13.31 -20.10
N GLU A 51 9.25 14.19 -20.00
CA GLU A 51 9.47 15.05 -18.82
C GLU A 51 8.33 16.07 -18.63
N ILE A 52 7.81 16.64 -19.72
CA ILE A 52 6.69 17.59 -19.64
C ILE A 52 5.40 16.88 -19.26
N ASP A 53 5.15 15.68 -19.78
CA ASP A 53 4.00 14.86 -19.40
C ASP A 53 4.07 14.47 -17.91
N GLN A 54 5.27 14.17 -17.38
CA GLN A 54 5.46 13.91 -15.95
C GLN A 54 5.21 15.17 -15.09
N ASN A 55 5.74 16.32 -15.49
CA ASN A 55 5.56 17.57 -14.76
C ASN A 55 4.11 18.10 -14.82
N GLU A 56 3.41 17.92 -15.95
CA GLU A 56 1.98 18.26 -16.07
C GLU A 56 1.10 17.34 -15.23
N VAL A 57 1.47 16.06 -15.09
CA VAL A 57 0.84 15.14 -14.15
C VAL A 57 1.13 15.55 -12.70
N GLU A 58 2.35 15.95 -12.36
CA GLU A 58 2.71 16.43 -11.01
C GLU A 58 2.00 17.75 -10.64
N GLN A 59 1.88 18.70 -11.57
CA GLN A 59 1.15 19.95 -11.35
C GLN A 59 -0.36 19.74 -11.25
N ARG A 60 -0.93 18.81 -12.04
CA ARG A 60 -2.36 18.44 -11.94
C ARG A 60 -2.68 17.65 -10.67
N LEU A 61 -1.69 17.00 -10.05
CA LEU A 61 -1.83 16.27 -8.80
C LEU A 61 -1.39 17.05 -7.55
N GLY A 62 -0.95 18.31 -7.69
CA GLY A 62 -0.71 19.21 -6.55
C GLY A 62 0.34 18.72 -5.54
N LEU A 63 1.33 17.91 -5.94
CA LEU A 63 2.26 17.25 -5.01
C LEU A 63 3.39 18.13 -4.48
N SER A 64 3.44 19.43 -4.80
CA SER A 64 4.58 20.30 -4.44
C SER A 64 4.46 21.00 -3.08
N GLN A 65 3.48 20.69 -2.22
CA GLN A 65 3.33 21.43 -0.97
C GLN A 65 2.76 20.61 0.20
N ILE A 66 3.58 19.73 0.77
CA ILE A 66 3.37 19.23 2.13
C ILE A 66 4.70 19.25 2.89
N CYS A 67 5.10 20.43 3.34
CA CYS A 67 6.05 20.58 4.43
C CYS A 67 5.77 21.86 5.21
N THR A 68 4.67 21.86 5.97
CA THR A 68 4.53 22.66 7.19
C THR A 68 3.82 21.81 8.24
N PRO A 69 4.24 21.86 9.52
CA PRO A 69 3.54 21.17 10.59
C PRO A 69 2.23 21.92 10.87
N ALA A 70 1.10 21.24 10.69
CA ALA A 70 -0.23 21.77 10.98
C ALA A 70 -0.42 21.97 12.50
N PRO A 71 -1.05 23.07 12.94
CA PRO A 71 -1.70 23.10 14.24
C PRO A 71 -2.97 22.25 14.21
N ALA A 72 -3.20 21.51 15.29
CA ALA A 72 -4.38 20.70 15.51
C ALA A 72 -5.67 21.52 15.40
N ASN A 73 -6.62 21.07 14.57
CA ASN A 73 -8.01 20.85 14.94
C ASN A 73 -8.86 20.34 13.76
N ASP A 74 -9.62 19.29 14.10
CA ASP A 74 -10.98 18.94 13.70
C ASP A 74 -11.35 18.69 12.22
N SER A 75 -11.82 17.44 12.01
CA SER A 75 -12.79 16.98 11.01
C SER A 75 -12.49 17.26 9.53
N ILE A 76 -11.63 16.44 8.93
CA ILE A 76 -11.72 16.12 7.49
C ILE A 76 -11.64 14.60 7.37
N ALA A 77 -12.78 13.96 7.57
CA ALA A 77 -12.98 12.54 7.39
C ALA A 77 -13.95 12.28 6.23
N ASP A 78 -13.94 13.11 5.19
CA ASP A 78 -14.71 12.90 3.98
C ASP A 78 -13.85 13.40 2.80
N ASP A 79 -13.86 12.70 1.67
CA ASP A 79 -13.04 12.89 0.47
C ASP A 79 -11.66 12.18 0.43
N MET A 80 -11.57 10.97 0.97
CA MET A 80 -10.74 9.97 0.30
C MET A 80 -11.55 9.39 -0.87
N PRO A 81 -11.03 9.42 -2.12
CA PRO A 81 -11.72 8.72 -3.20
C PRO A 81 -11.85 7.26 -2.81
N ASP A 82 -13.09 6.77 -2.79
CA ASP A 82 -13.40 5.40 -2.42
C ASP A 82 -12.53 4.46 -3.27
N ALA A 83 -11.66 3.68 -2.61
CA ALA A 83 -10.71 2.79 -3.28
C ALA A 83 -11.43 1.75 -4.17
N SER A 84 -12.74 1.59 -3.96
CA SER A 84 -13.66 0.83 -4.80
C SER A 84 -13.72 1.30 -6.26
N ILE A 85 -13.35 2.55 -6.58
CA ILE A 85 -13.36 3.05 -7.96
C ILE A 85 -12.33 2.33 -8.86
N PHE A 86 -11.29 1.74 -8.25
CA PHE A 86 -10.29 0.94 -8.94
C PHE A 86 -10.53 -0.57 -8.81
N ASP A 87 -11.58 -0.97 -8.10
CA ASP A 87 -12.09 -2.34 -8.12
C ASP A 87 -12.93 -2.53 -9.39
N LEU A 88 -12.26 -2.35 -10.54
CA LEU A 88 -12.80 -2.85 -11.80
C LEU A 88 -13.08 -4.34 -11.62
N PRO A 89 -14.20 -4.85 -12.16
CA PRO A 89 -14.45 -6.29 -12.17
C PRO A 89 -13.23 -7.00 -12.76
N ASP A 90 -12.92 -8.17 -12.21
CA ASP A 90 -11.77 -8.97 -12.61
C ASP A 90 -12.02 -9.49 -14.04
N LEU A 91 -11.74 -8.62 -15.00
CA LEU A 91 -11.85 -8.89 -16.42
C LEU A 91 -10.64 -9.75 -16.77
N ASP A 92 -10.90 -11.04 -16.97
CA ASP A 92 -9.90 -12.00 -17.42
C ASP A 92 -9.45 -11.69 -18.86
N PRO A 93 -8.16 -11.38 -19.10
CA PRO A 93 -7.64 -11.16 -20.45
C PRO A 93 -7.81 -12.35 -21.38
N ALA A 94 -7.74 -13.57 -20.85
CA ALA A 94 -7.91 -14.77 -21.66
C ALA A 94 -9.34 -14.88 -22.18
N ARG A 95 -10.31 -14.55 -21.32
CA ARG A 95 -11.72 -14.48 -21.71
C ARG A 95 -11.97 -13.41 -22.77
N LEU A 96 -11.46 -12.19 -22.57
CA LEU A 96 -11.60 -11.11 -23.56
C LEU A 96 -11.01 -11.49 -24.91
N HIS A 97 -9.81 -12.10 -24.92
CA HIS A 97 -9.18 -12.57 -26.14
C HIS A 97 -10.03 -13.63 -26.86
N THR A 98 -10.61 -14.57 -26.11
CA THR A 98 -11.49 -15.60 -26.66
C THR A 98 -12.77 -15.00 -27.25
N GLU A 99 -13.37 -14.01 -26.59
CA GLU A 99 -14.56 -13.31 -27.07
C GLU A 99 -14.26 -12.47 -28.32
N ASN A 100 -13.13 -11.76 -28.35
CA ASN A 100 -12.65 -11.03 -29.53
C ASN A 100 -12.44 -11.95 -30.73
N LEU A 101 -11.82 -13.12 -30.54
CA LEU A 101 -11.63 -14.09 -31.63
C LEU A 101 -12.97 -14.58 -32.19
N LYS A 102 -13.96 -14.85 -31.33
CA LYS A 102 -15.32 -15.23 -31.77
C LYS A 102 -15.99 -14.11 -32.56
N PHE A 103 -15.85 -12.87 -32.09
CA PHE A 103 -16.42 -11.69 -32.75
C PHE A 103 -15.81 -11.47 -34.14
N ILE A 104 -14.47 -11.54 -34.26
CA ILE A 104 -13.80 -11.44 -35.57
C ILE A 104 -14.22 -12.57 -36.50
N ALA A 105 -14.29 -13.82 -36.01
CA ALA A 105 -14.76 -14.95 -36.83
C ALA A 105 -16.21 -14.76 -37.32
N GLN A 106 -17.09 -14.18 -36.49
CA GLN A 106 -18.46 -13.84 -36.89
C GLN A 106 -18.49 -12.73 -37.96
N LEU A 107 -17.66 -11.70 -37.82
CA LEU A 107 -17.51 -10.65 -38.83
C LEU A 107 -16.96 -11.18 -40.15
N ASP A 108 -16.01 -12.11 -40.10
CA ASP A 108 -15.44 -12.74 -41.29
C ASP A 108 -16.46 -13.61 -42.03
N SER A 109 -17.31 -14.32 -41.30
CA SER A 109 -18.43 -15.10 -41.87
C SER A 109 -19.54 -14.23 -42.48
N SER A 110 -19.62 -12.96 -42.07
CA SER A 110 -20.61 -12.00 -42.60
C SER A 110 -20.14 -11.43 -43.95
N GLN A 111 -20.86 -11.80 -45.01
CA GLN A 111 -20.54 -11.42 -46.39
C GLN A 111 -20.87 -9.94 -46.72
N SER A 112 -21.65 -9.27 -45.87
CA SER A 112 -22.17 -7.90 -46.07
C SER A 112 -21.32 -6.79 -45.44
N VAL A 113 -20.33 -7.12 -44.61
CA VAL A 113 -19.55 -6.12 -43.87
C VAL A 113 -18.34 -5.67 -44.70
N ASP A 114 -18.19 -4.35 -44.85
CA ASP A 114 -17.04 -3.76 -45.54
C ASP A 114 -15.71 -4.14 -44.87
N THR A 115 -14.72 -4.44 -45.70
CA THR A 115 -13.33 -4.73 -45.31
C THR A 115 -12.72 -3.66 -44.41
N SER A 116 -13.07 -2.39 -44.60
CA SER A 116 -12.59 -1.27 -43.77
C SER A 116 -13.08 -1.38 -42.32
N LEU A 117 -14.36 -1.73 -42.14
CA LEU A 117 -14.99 -1.93 -40.84
C LEU A 117 -14.43 -3.17 -40.14
N LYS A 118 -14.17 -4.27 -40.87
CA LYS A 118 -13.51 -5.46 -40.32
C LYS A 118 -12.13 -5.13 -39.76
N ARG A 119 -11.32 -4.39 -40.51
CA ARG A 119 -10.00 -3.91 -40.03
C ARG A 119 -10.11 -3.02 -38.81
N HIS A 120 -11.08 -2.12 -38.78
CA HIS A 120 -11.26 -1.24 -37.63
C HIS A 120 -11.66 -2.01 -36.37
N ALA A 121 -12.57 -2.99 -36.51
CA ALA A 121 -12.95 -3.91 -35.45
C ALA A 121 -11.74 -4.69 -34.89
N GLU A 122 -10.89 -5.24 -35.75
CA GLU A 122 -9.65 -5.91 -35.32
C GLU A 122 -8.73 -4.99 -34.53
N ILE A 123 -8.57 -3.73 -34.97
CA ILE A 123 -7.73 -2.75 -34.29
C ILE A 123 -8.27 -2.49 -32.88
N ILE A 124 -9.58 -2.28 -32.75
CA ILE A 124 -10.23 -2.03 -31.45
C ILE A 124 -10.05 -3.24 -30.53
N CYS A 125 -10.27 -4.47 -31.02
CA CYS A 125 -10.06 -5.69 -30.24
C CYS A 125 -8.62 -5.83 -29.74
N ARG A 126 -7.62 -5.56 -30.58
CA ARG A 126 -6.21 -5.59 -30.16
C ARG A 126 -5.89 -4.49 -29.14
N GLN A 127 -6.46 -3.30 -29.32
CA GLN A 127 -6.28 -2.19 -28.39
C GLN A 127 -6.91 -2.49 -27.02
N SER A 128 -8.12 -3.04 -26.98
CA SER A 128 -8.78 -3.40 -25.73
C SER A 128 -8.01 -4.48 -24.96
N GLU A 129 -7.50 -5.51 -25.66
CA GLU A 129 -6.61 -6.51 -25.06
C GLU A 129 -5.33 -5.91 -24.50
N HIS A 130 -4.69 -5.01 -25.25
CA HIS A 130 -3.47 -4.34 -24.79
C HIS A 130 -3.71 -3.50 -23.54
N VAL A 131 -4.81 -2.73 -23.50
CA VAL A 131 -5.19 -1.94 -22.32
C VAL A 131 -5.45 -2.85 -21.13
N LEU A 132 -6.19 -3.96 -21.32
CA LEU A 132 -6.50 -4.89 -20.24
C LEU A 132 -5.24 -5.53 -19.64
N ARG A 133 -4.30 -5.99 -20.48
CA ARG A 133 -3.00 -6.51 -20.01
C ARG A 133 -2.22 -5.48 -19.19
N LYS A 134 -2.28 -4.21 -19.59
CA LYS A 134 -1.64 -3.13 -18.83
C LYS A 134 -2.32 -2.92 -17.48
N CYS A 135 -3.64 -2.97 -17.42
CA CYS A 135 -4.39 -2.90 -16.17
C CYS A 135 -4.00 -4.05 -15.22
N ASP A 136 -3.88 -5.27 -15.71
CA ASP A 136 -3.47 -6.43 -14.90
C ASP A 136 -2.06 -6.27 -14.32
N MET A 137 -1.09 -5.83 -15.13
CA MET A 137 0.25 -5.51 -14.62
C MET A 137 0.21 -4.44 -13.52
N LEU A 138 -0.65 -3.43 -13.66
CA LEU A 138 -0.82 -2.40 -12.65
C LEU A 138 -1.48 -2.95 -11.38
N ARG A 139 -2.45 -3.87 -11.49
CA ARG A 139 -3.02 -4.57 -10.32
C ARG A 139 -1.95 -5.38 -9.60
N ASP A 140 -1.10 -6.11 -10.33
CA ASP A 140 0.01 -6.87 -9.74
C ASP A 140 1.00 -5.97 -9.00
N CYS A 141 1.38 -4.84 -9.61
CA CYS A 141 2.23 -3.84 -8.98
C CYS A 141 1.57 -3.25 -7.73
N ARG A 142 0.28 -2.88 -7.79
CA ARG A 142 -0.50 -2.41 -6.64
C ARG A 142 -0.49 -3.43 -5.51
N ASN A 143 -0.75 -4.70 -5.81
CA ASN A 143 -0.78 -5.78 -4.81
C ASN A 143 0.59 -6.01 -4.17
N LYS A 144 1.69 -5.87 -4.92
CA LYS A 144 3.06 -5.92 -4.37
C LYS A 144 3.33 -4.74 -3.44
N LEU A 145 2.93 -3.52 -3.83
CA LEU A 145 3.10 -2.33 -3.00
C LEU A 145 2.29 -2.42 -1.70
N ILE A 146 1.05 -2.93 -1.75
CA ILE A 146 0.24 -3.17 -0.55
C ILE A 146 0.94 -4.14 0.40
N LYS A 147 1.52 -5.23 -0.11
CA LYS A 147 2.28 -6.19 0.71
C LYS A 147 3.52 -5.56 1.37
N GLU A 148 4.24 -4.70 0.65
CA GLU A 148 5.39 -3.99 1.22
C GLU A 148 4.95 -2.93 2.25
N LEU A 149 3.84 -2.25 2.03
CA LEU A 149 3.24 -1.33 3.00
C LEU A 149 2.89 -2.08 4.30
N ASP A 150 2.22 -3.23 4.20
CA ASP A 150 1.90 -4.09 5.34
C ASP A 150 3.16 -4.56 6.08
N ARG A 151 4.23 -4.86 5.34
CA ARG A 151 5.51 -5.26 5.92
C ARG A 151 6.16 -4.11 6.69
N LEU A 152 6.18 -2.90 6.14
CA LEU A 152 6.73 -1.72 6.80
C LEU A 152 5.95 -1.37 8.06
N ASN A 153 4.62 -1.42 8.00
CA ASN A 153 3.76 -1.19 9.18
C ASN A 153 4.04 -2.19 10.31
N ARG A 154 4.29 -3.47 9.98
CA ARG A 154 4.69 -4.48 10.98
C ARG A 154 6.04 -4.16 11.60
N LEU A 155 7.03 -3.81 10.77
CA LEU A 155 8.37 -3.45 11.26
C LEU A 155 8.34 -2.21 12.16
N GLU A 156 7.51 -1.22 11.81
CA GLU A 156 7.32 -0.03 12.62
C GLU A 156 6.67 -0.37 13.96
N SER A 157 5.59 -1.17 13.94
CA SER A 157 4.94 -1.67 15.15
C SER A 157 5.93 -2.42 16.06
N ASP A 158 6.75 -3.31 15.50
CA ASP A 158 7.78 -4.04 16.23
C ASP A 158 8.85 -3.09 16.80
N ALA A 159 9.26 -2.07 16.06
CA ALA A 159 10.23 -1.07 16.52
C ALA A 159 9.67 -0.19 17.64
N GLN A 160 8.40 0.19 17.57
CA GLN A 160 7.69 0.91 18.63
C GLN A 160 7.58 0.05 19.89
N ASP A 161 7.23 -1.24 19.76
CA ASP A 161 7.25 -2.21 20.85
C ASP A 161 8.63 -2.33 21.50
N MET A 162 9.70 -2.36 20.71
CA MET A 162 11.07 -2.42 21.22
C MET A 162 11.48 -1.13 21.94
N LYS A 163 11.11 0.05 21.44
CA LYS A 163 11.33 1.34 22.12
C LYS A 163 10.57 1.41 23.45
N ALA A 164 9.31 0.97 23.46
CA ALA A 164 8.52 0.87 24.69
C ALA A 164 9.22 -0.03 25.72
N ARG A 165 9.78 -1.18 25.29
CA ARG A 165 10.56 -2.08 26.16
C ARG A 165 11.89 -1.52 26.66
N ARG A 166 12.49 -0.53 25.96
CA ARG A 166 13.75 0.13 26.37
C ARG A 166 13.54 1.22 27.41
N ASN A 167 12.38 1.89 27.39
CA ASN A 167 12.04 2.97 28.33
C ASN A 167 11.42 2.48 29.65
N ILE A 168 11.10 1.18 29.76
CA ILE A 168 10.79 0.56 31.04
C ILE A 168 12.11 0.47 31.83
N LYS A 169 12.18 1.17 32.97
CA LYS A 169 13.29 1.04 33.92
C LYS A 169 13.49 -0.44 34.25
N ARG A 170 14.57 -1.04 33.74
CA ARG A 170 14.99 -2.39 34.14
C ARG A 170 15.64 -2.28 35.50
N VAL A 171 14.84 -2.41 36.55
CA VAL A 171 15.35 -2.64 37.90
C VAL A 171 15.88 -4.07 37.90
N ALA A 172 17.20 -4.22 37.86
CA ALA A 172 17.87 -5.47 38.15
C ALA A 172 17.76 -5.71 39.66
N SER A 173 16.60 -6.19 40.10
CA SER A 173 16.44 -6.73 41.44
C SER A 173 16.75 -8.21 41.38
N GLU A 174 17.80 -8.61 42.07
CA GLU A 174 18.12 -10.01 42.34
C GLU A 174 16.85 -10.73 42.85
N GLY A 175 16.24 -11.55 41.98
CA GLY A 175 15.15 -12.46 42.33
C GLY A 175 13.76 -11.89 42.61
N LYS A 176 13.46 -10.60 42.41
CA LYS A 176 12.11 -10.04 42.68
C LYS A 176 11.66 -9.02 41.63
N SER A 177 10.85 -9.42 40.64
CA SER A 177 10.32 -8.50 39.61
C SER A 177 9.26 -7.56 40.19
N ILE A 178 9.48 -6.26 40.12
CA ILE A 178 8.50 -5.24 40.50
C ILE A 178 7.73 -4.85 39.22
N TYR A 179 6.44 -5.15 39.17
CA TYR A 179 5.54 -4.68 38.11
C TYR A 179 4.80 -3.43 38.60
N THR A 180 4.72 -2.41 37.74
CA THR A 180 3.78 -1.30 37.95
C THR A 180 2.36 -1.84 37.95
N THR A 181 1.45 -1.27 38.74
CA THR A 181 0.03 -1.69 38.80
C THR A 181 -0.59 -1.79 37.40
N ASP A 182 -0.26 -0.85 36.52
CA ASP A 182 -0.69 -0.86 35.12
C ASP A 182 -0.11 -2.02 34.29
N ASP A 183 1.12 -2.43 34.55
CA ASP A 183 1.75 -3.55 33.85
C ASP A 183 1.19 -4.89 34.33
N ALA A 184 0.93 -5.03 35.63
CA ALA A 184 0.21 -6.18 36.18
C ALA A 184 -1.19 -6.30 35.55
N ILE A 185 -1.94 -5.20 35.49
CA ILE A 185 -3.26 -5.16 34.84
C ILE A 185 -3.14 -5.51 33.34
N ARG A 186 -2.12 -5.03 32.63
CA ARG A 186 -1.91 -5.31 31.20
C ARG A 186 -1.58 -6.77 30.94
N VAL A 187 -0.77 -7.38 31.80
CA VAL A 187 -0.42 -8.80 31.74
C VAL A 187 -1.65 -9.67 32.04
N ILE A 188 -2.43 -9.32 33.07
CA ILE A 188 -3.69 -10.01 33.40
C ILE A 188 -4.67 -9.94 32.22
N ARG A 189 -4.91 -8.75 31.65
CA ARG A 189 -5.82 -8.58 30.49
C ARG A 189 -5.35 -9.38 29.27
N LYS A 190 -4.04 -9.42 29.00
CA LYS A 190 -3.48 -10.25 27.91
C LYS A 190 -3.64 -11.74 28.19
N ALA A 191 -3.39 -12.19 29.42
CA ALA A 191 -3.59 -13.58 29.83
C ALA A 191 -5.07 -13.98 29.71
N GLU A 192 -6.01 -13.15 30.18
CA GLU A 192 -7.45 -13.36 30.06
C GLU A 192 -7.90 -13.41 28.60
N ALA A 193 -7.40 -12.53 27.73
CA ALA A 193 -7.71 -12.56 26.30
C ALA A 193 -7.24 -13.87 25.61
N THR A 194 -6.08 -14.38 26.02
CA THR A 194 -5.56 -15.67 25.52
C THR A 194 -6.28 -16.89 26.11
N GLN A 195 -6.76 -16.81 27.36
CA GLN A 195 -7.61 -17.84 27.97
C GLN A 195 -9.01 -17.86 27.35
N ARG A 196 -9.61 -16.71 27.05
CA ARG A 196 -10.89 -16.60 26.33
C ARG A 196 -10.83 -17.24 24.94
N ARG A 197 -9.67 -17.21 24.29
CA ARG A 197 -9.43 -17.90 23.01
C ARG A 197 -9.27 -19.41 23.13
N LYS A 198 -8.89 -19.93 24.31
CA LYS A 198 -8.61 -21.36 24.56
C LYS A 198 -9.73 -22.10 25.29
N GLN A 199 -10.99 -21.62 25.27
CA GLN A 199 -12.09 -22.45 25.75
C GLN A 199 -12.58 -23.41 24.63
N PRO A 200 -12.28 -24.72 24.71
CA PRO A 200 -12.98 -25.68 23.88
C PRO A 200 -14.43 -25.78 24.38
N ARG A 201 -15.41 -25.53 23.50
CA ARG A 201 -16.82 -25.87 23.74
C ARG A 201 -16.93 -27.37 24.03
N ARG A 202 -16.95 -27.77 25.31
CA ARG A 202 -17.24 -29.15 25.71
C ARG A 202 -18.68 -29.24 26.24
N LYS A 203 -19.49 -30.00 25.51
CA LYS A 203 -20.81 -30.47 25.93
C LYS A 203 -20.72 -31.27 27.24
N ALA A 204 -21.80 -31.18 28.02
CA ALA A 204 -21.94 -31.68 29.38
C ALA A 204 -21.75 -33.21 29.56
N LYS A 205 -21.19 -33.59 30.72
CA LYS A 205 -21.56 -34.81 31.47
C LYS A 205 -21.23 -34.58 32.96
N ARG A 206 -22.27 -34.49 33.80
CA ARG A 206 -22.14 -34.40 35.26
C ARG A 206 -21.61 -35.75 35.78
N ARG A 207 -20.57 -35.72 36.62
CA ARG A 207 -20.15 -36.89 37.42
C ARG A 207 -20.39 -36.57 38.90
N GLN A 208 -20.82 -37.60 39.62
CA GLN A 208 -21.50 -37.58 40.91
C GLN A 208 -20.58 -37.31 42.12
N VAL A 209 -19.38 -36.76 41.91
CA VAL A 209 -18.31 -36.67 42.92
C VAL A 209 -18.37 -35.35 43.73
N ASP A 210 -19.13 -34.36 43.28
CA ASP A 210 -19.22 -33.05 43.95
C ASP A 210 -20.20 -33.00 45.14
N GLN A 211 -20.92 -34.09 45.46
CA GLN A 211 -21.85 -34.09 46.60
C GLN A 211 -21.17 -34.27 47.95
N ASP A 212 -19.97 -34.87 48.02
CA ASP A 212 -19.36 -35.24 49.30
C ASP A 212 -18.48 -34.15 49.92
N ILE A 213 -17.99 -33.18 49.13
CA ILE A 213 -17.14 -32.10 49.67
C ILE A 213 -17.99 -31.01 50.36
N ARG A 214 -19.27 -30.85 49.97
CA ARG A 214 -20.16 -29.85 50.59
C ARG A 214 -20.55 -30.13 52.04
N LYS A 215 -20.29 -31.34 52.56
CA LYS A 215 -20.61 -31.71 53.95
C LYS A 215 -19.49 -31.44 54.96
N ARG A 216 -18.35 -30.86 54.57
CA ARG A 216 -17.19 -30.62 55.47
C ARG A 216 -16.74 -29.16 55.60
N VAL A 217 -17.62 -28.19 55.37
CA VAL A 217 -17.33 -26.78 55.67
C VAL A 217 -18.47 -26.22 56.51
N GLY A 218 -18.61 -26.80 57.69
CA GLY A 218 -19.52 -26.36 58.74
C GLY A 218 -18.79 -26.51 60.06
N GLU A 219 -17.64 -25.85 60.20
CA GLU A 219 -16.96 -25.67 61.48
C GLU A 219 -16.11 -24.39 61.40
N ASP A 220 -16.34 -23.55 62.40
CA ASP A 220 -15.98 -22.14 62.55
C ASP A 220 -14.51 -21.78 62.34
N LEU A 221 -14.24 -20.69 61.61
CA LEU A 221 -13.07 -19.85 61.89
C LEU A 221 -13.46 -18.37 61.89
N LYS A 222 -13.20 -17.78 63.06
CA LYS A 222 -13.55 -16.44 63.53
C LYS A 222 -13.01 -15.35 62.61
N THR A 223 -13.87 -14.39 62.28
CA THR A 223 -13.50 -13.09 61.75
C THR A 223 -12.64 -12.33 62.76
N VAL A 224 -11.37 -12.09 62.44
CA VAL A 224 -10.57 -11.04 63.05
C VAL A 224 -10.45 -9.93 62.02
N ALA A 225 -11.13 -8.81 62.26
CA ALA A 225 -10.91 -7.59 61.52
C ALA A 225 -9.63 -6.95 62.05
N SER A 226 -8.64 -6.76 61.17
CA SER A 226 -7.45 -5.96 61.43
C SER A 226 -7.41 -4.87 60.38
N ASP A 227 -7.70 -3.63 60.79
CA ASP A 227 -7.42 -2.42 60.01
C ASP A 227 -5.89 -2.25 59.95
N SER A 228 -5.32 -2.52 58.79
CA SER A 228 -3.94 -2.17 58.47
C SER A 228 -3.90 -1.73 57.01
N GLU A 229 -3.77 -0.42 56.80
CA GLU A 229 -3.62 0.24 55.51
C GLU A 229 -2.22 0.01 54.94
N ASP A 230 -1.89 -1.21 54.52
CA ASP A 230 -0.69 -1.48 53.72
C ASP A 230 -0.90 -2.72 52.84
N ASP A 231 -1.44 -2.51 51.63
CA ASP A 231 -1.66 -3.56 50.64
C ASP A 231 -0.34 -4.01 50.00
N THR A 232 0.41 -4.85 50.71
CA THR A 232 1.56 -5.59 50.17
C THR A 232 1.24 -7.09 50.14
N ILE A 233 0.95 -7.64 48.96
CA ILE A 233 0.71 -9.08 48.80
C ILE A 233 2.05 -9.81 48.58
N ILE A 234 2.48 -10.58 49.59
CA ILE A 234 3.65 -11.46 49.50
C ILE A 234 3.19 -12.86 49.07
N VAL A 235 3.45 -13.23 47.81
CA VAL A 235 3.21 -14.59 47.33
C VAL A 235 4.48 -15.43 47.51
N ARG A 236 4.46 -16.38 48.45
CA ARG A 236 5.48 -17.44 48.55
C ARG A 236 5.09 -18.60 47.65
N TYR A 237 5.99 -19.00 46.76
CA TYR A 237 5.91 -20.31 46.11
C TYR A 237 6.71 -21.33 46.94
N MET A 238 6.06 -22.42 47.33
CA MET A 238 6.74 -23.61 47.83
C MET A 238 7.27 -24.38 46.61
N ASN A 239 8.59 -24.52 46.50
CA ASN A 239 9.18 -25.47 45.56
C ASN A 239 8.83 -26.88 46.05
N ARG A 240 8.20 -27.69 45.19
CA ARG A 240 8.15 -29.14 45.37
C ARG A 240 9.43 -29.71 44.77
N ASP A 241 10.25 -30.29 45.62
CA ASP A 241 11.35 -31.17 45.21
C ASP A 241 10.82 -32.44 44.53
#